data_AF-A0A2S4KNV6-F1
#
_entry.id   AF-A0A2S4KNV6-F1
#
_cell.length_a   1.000
_cell.length_b   1.000
_cell.length_c   1.000
_cell.angle_alpha   90.00
_cell.angle_beta   90.00
_cell.angle_gamma   90.00
#
_symmetry.space_group_name_H-M   'P 1'
#
loop_
_entity.id
_entity.type
_entity.pdbx_description
1 polymer ?
#
loop_
_entity_poly.entity_id
_entity_poly.type
_entity_poly.pdbx_seq_one_letter_code
_entity_poly.pdbx_strand_id
1 'polypeptide(L)'
;MAPPLFLHEHREAGCFAVLPDRKFYRVGNLFIKRTMRQHEWQKMSRTWVVTPSASIPQRYRNDVAIQQYLRERTSIPLPAFAQTFEDDGAMYLVAEFVEGVGMNELPEGDRRVVQKELQQHIETLKSLRSDTPGLRGILDDQLLVAPPRLFNFRWNYHTCWRPRSDVKGDFVFCHGDLGQHNVLVDPKTLKIAAIIDWEFGGFWPEWFEWPFWTRPGGSYAHEGEEDDTERCREWLLANCEAVEQSHLPTLKDKLGSMPWTPEDSEDEGPSEKGTEPTDQEGEEPTAQQGAEPTTQEVAEPSTQEAAEPSTQEAGSGTPCELAEPAR
;
A
#
# COMPACT_ATOMS: atom_id res chain seq x y z
N MET A 1 -21.33 2.92 -5.79
CA MET A 1 -21.81 1.72 -5.06
C MET A 1 -20.60 1.15 -4.34
N ALA A 2 -20.56 1.19 -3.01
CA ALA A 2 -19.42 0.65 -2.25
C ALA A 2 -19.16 -0.81 -2.66
N PRO A 3 -17.90 -1.27 -2.77
CA PRO A 3 -17.61 -2.68 -2.99
C PRO A 3 -18.37 -3.53 -1.97
N PRO A 4 -18.80 -4.75 -2.31
CA PRO A 4 -19.58 -5.54 -1.38
C PRO A 4 -18.78 -5.78 -0.10
N LEU A 5 -19.30 -5.24 1.00
CA LEU A 5 -18.84 -5.35 2.40
C LEU A 5 -18.59 -6.79 2.88
N PHE A 6 -18.98 -7.80 2.08
CA PHE A 6 -18.88 -9.21 2.41
C PHE A 6 -17.50 -9.64 2.91
N LEU A 7 -16.41 -9.26 2.22
CA LEU A 7 -15.08 -9.71 2.64
C LEU A 7 -14.63 -9.08 3.98
N HIS A 8 -15.13 -7.88 4.28
CA HIS A 8 -14.85 -7.25 5.56
C HIS A 8 -15.63 -7.92 6.70
N GLU A 9 -16.88 -8.31 6.45
CA GLU A 9 -17.73 -9.05 7.41
C GLU A 9 -17.23 -10.47 7.68
N HIS A 10 -16.58 -11.09 6.68
CA HIS A 10 -16.07 -12.47 6.75
C HIS A 10 -14.54 -12.52 6.92
N ARG A 11 -13.96 -11.48 7.51
CA ARG A 11 -12.52 -11.36 7.72
C ARG A 11 -12.01 -12.43 8.68
N GLU A 12 -10.81 -12.92 8.40
CA GLU A 12 -10.14 -13.92 9.20
C GLU A 12 -9.75 -13.38 10.59
N ALA A 13 -9.51 -14.28 11.56
CA ALA A 13 -9.05 -13.87 12.88
C ALA A 13 -7.77 -13.01 12.79
N GLY A 14 -7.74 -11.90 13.53
CA GLY A 14 -6.64 -10.93 13.51
C GLY A 14 -6.66 -9.98 12.31
N CYS A 15 -7.48 -10.20 11.28
CA CYS A 15 -7.70 -9.22 10.23
C CYS A 15 -8.55 -8.07 10.77
N PHE A 16 -8.03 -6.84 10.72
CA PHE A 16 -8.73 -5.66 11.23
C PHE A 16 -9.22 -4.73 10.12
N ALA A 17 -8.68 -4.85 8.90
CA ALA A 17 -9.13 -4.08 7.75
C ALA A 17 -8.97 -4.84 6.44
N VAL A 18 -9.93 -4.65 5.54
CA VAL A 18 -9.95 -5.22 4.19
C VAL A 18 -10.24 -4.09 3.22
N LEU A 19 -9.35 -3.88 2.26
CA LEU A 19 -9.49 -2.94 1.16
C LEU A 19 -9.65 -3.70 -0.16
N PRO A 20 -10.04 -3.02 -1.26
CA PRO A 20 -10.18 -3.66 -2.57
C PRO A 20 -8.93 -4.39 -3.07
N ASP A 21 -7.74 -3.93 -2.68
CA ASP A 21 -6.46 -4.46 -3.17
C ASP A 21 -5.61 -5.16 -2.09
N ARG A 22 -5.98 -5.07 -0.81
CA ARG A 22 -5.17 -5.62 0.30
C ARG A 22 -5.97 -5.91 1.57
N LYS A 23 -5.39 -6.73 2.45
CA LYS A 23 -5.85 -6.99 3.82
C LYS A 23 -4.79 -6.61 4.84
N PHE A 24 -5.24 -6.24 6.04
CA PHE A 24 -4.38 -5.88 7.17
C PHE A 24 -4.69 -6.76 8.38
N TYR A 25 -3.64 -7.23 9.04
CA TYR A 25 -3.74 -8.08 10.21
C TYR A 25 -2.87 -7.54 11.34
N ARG A 26 -3.35 -7.81 12.56
CA ARG A 26 -2.57 -7.73 13.78
C ARG A 26 -2.51 -9.11 14.40
N VAL A 27 -1.31 -9.66 14.53
CA VAL A 27 -1.06 -10.97 15.16
C VAL A 27 -0.02 -10.77 16.25
N GLY A 28 -0.47 -10.66 17.50
CA GLY A 28 0.41 -10.26 18.61
C GLY A 28 0.99 -8.86 18.37
N ASN A 29 2.32 -8.78 18.28
CA ASN A 29 3.07 -7.56 17.96
C ASN A 29 3.42 -7.45 16.46
N LEU A 30 2.83 -8.28 15.59
CA LEU A 30 3.06 -8.23 14.15
C LEU A 30 1.96 -7.42 13.47
N PHE A 31 2.37 -6.48 12.65
CA PHE A 31 1.53 -5.87 11.61
C PHE A 31 1.78 -6.62 10.30
N ILE A 32 0.73 -7.07 9.64
CA ILE A 32 0.82 -7.76 8.36
C ILE A 32 -0.08 -7.06 7.35
N LYS A 33 0.51 -6.62 6.25
CA LYS A 33 -0.16 -6.02 5.09
C LYS A 33 0.04 -6.96 3.91
N ARG A 34 -1.03 -7.48 3.31
CA ARG A 34 -0.93 -8.41 2.17
C ARG A 34 -1.84 -8.02 1.02
N THR A 35 -1.41 -8.26 -0.21
CA THR A 35 -2.29 -8.08 -1.38
C THR A 35 -3.41 -9.11 -1.41
N MET A 36 -4.51 -8.79 -2.10
CA MET A 36 -5.55 -9.77 -2.43
C MET A 36 -5.01 -10.81 -3.41
N ARG A 37 -5.28 -12.09 -3.14
CA ARG A 37 -5.04 -13.18 -4.08
C ARG A 37 -6.02 -13.08 -5.24
N GLN A 38 -5.69 -13.71 -6.37
CA GLN A 38 -6.51 -13.62 -7.60
C GLN A 38 -7.98 -14.03 -7.39
N HIS A 39 -8.24 -15.05 -6.59
CA HIS A 39 -9.61 -15.49 -6.28
C HIS A 39 -10.34 -14.57 -5.28
N GLU A 40 -9.62 -13.67 -4.61
CA GLU A 40 -10.18 -12.68 -3.68
C GLU A 40 -10.48 -11.33 -4.37
N TRP A 41 -10.10 -11.16 -5.65
CA TRP A 41 -10.30 -9.90 -6.37
C TRP A 41 -11.77 -9.50 -6.46
N GLN A 42 -12.06 -8.24 -6.14
CA GLN A 42 -13.43 -7.78 -5.95
C GLN A 42 -14.08 -7.41 -7.28
N LYS A 43 -15.25 -8.00 -7.56
CA LYS A 43 -16.09 -7.63 -8.71
C LYS A 43 -16.93 -6.42 -8.34
N MET A 44 -16.71 -5.32 -9.03
CA MET A 44 -17.49 -4.10 -8.85
C MET A 44 -18.64 -4.00 -9.87
N SER A 45 -18.51 -4.65 -11.03
CA SER A 45 -19.58 -4.78 -12.01
C SER A 45 -19.44 -6.09 -12.79
N ARG A 46 -20.33 -6.33 -13.77
CA ARG A 46 -20.21 -7.48 -14.69
C ARG A 46 -18.93 -7.46 -15.52
N THR A 47 -18.36 -6.28 -15.76
CA THR A 47 -17.22 -6.07 -16.67
C THR A 47 -15.98 -5.55 -15.95
N TRP A 48 -16.10 -5.16 -14.68
CA TRP A 48 -15.02 -4.54 -13.95
C TRP A 48 -14.70 -5.29 -12.65
N VAL A 49 -13.44 -5.73 -12.57
CA VAL A 49 -12.82 -6.35 -11.42
C VAL A 49 -11.74 -5.42 -10.91
N VAL A 50 -11.75 -5.11 -9.61
CA VAL A 50 -10.67 -4.39 -8.98
C VAL A 50 -9.51 -5.35 -8.80
N THR A 51 -8.44 -5.08 -9.53
CA THR A 51 -7.19 -5.82 -9.42
C THR A 51 -6.22 -5.02 -8.54
N PRO A 52 -5.53 -5.64 -7.58
CA PRO A 52 -4.40 -5.01 -6.94
C PRO A 52 -3.39 -4.56 -7.99
N SER A 53 -2.75 -3.41 -7.78
CA SER A 53 -1.68 -2.98 -8.67
C SER A 53 -0.57 -4.04 -8.68
N ALA A 54 -0.21 -4.53 -9.87
CA ALA A 54 0.94 -5.40 -10.08
C ALA A 54 2.29 -4.79 -9.61
N SER A 55 2.34 -3.49 -9.33
CA SER A 55 3.53 -2.85 -8.75
C SER A 55 3.67 -3.03 -7.24
N ILE A 56 2.62 -3.46 -6.52
CA ILE A 56 2.66 -3.60 -5.04
C ILE A 56 3.82 -4.47 -4.54
N PRO A 57 4.20 -5.61 -5.17
CA PRO A 57 5.40 -6.33 -4.78
C PRO A 57 6.65 -5.46 -4.70
N GLN A 58 6.85 -4.58 -5.68
CA GLN A 58 7.96 -3.64 -5.66
C GLN A 58 7.81 -2.56 -4.58
N ARG A 59 6.57 -2.07 -4.35
CA ARG A 59 6.27 -1.13 -3.26
C ARG A 59 6.69 -1.66 -1.90
N TYR A 60 6.34 -2.91 -1.60
CA TYR A 60 6.65 -3.50 -0.30
C TYR A 60 8.15 -3.81 -0.15
N ARG A 61 8.83 -4.23 -1.23
CA ARG A 61 10.30 -4.36 -1.21
C ARG A 61 10.98 -3.01 -1.00
N ASN A 62 10.46 -1.96 -1.63
CA ASN A 62 10.94 -0.59 -1.45
C ASN A 62 10.79 -0.12 0.00
N ASP A 63 9.62 -0.35 0.62
CA ASP A 63 9.39 -0.05 2.04
C ASP A 63 10.45 -0.70 2.94
N VAL A 64 10.67 -2.01 2.81
CA VAL A 64 11.67 -2.74 3.62
C VAL A 64 13.08 -2.20 3.40
N ALA A 65 13.47 -1.98 2.13
CA ALA A 65 14.77 -1.44 1.77
C ALA A 65 15.01 -0.04 2.36
N ILE A 66 14.00 0.83 2.32
CA ILE A 66 14.04 2.18 2.89
C ILE A 66 14.15 2.14 4.40
N GLN A 67 13.36 1.31 5.06
CA GLN A 67 13.45 1.16 6.51
C GLN A 67 14.84 0.67 6.94
N GLN A 68 15.44 -0.27 6.20
CA GLN A 68 16.82 -0.71 6.44
C GLN A 68 17.81 0.46 6.25
N TYR A 69 17.73 1.16 5.12
CA TYR A 69 18.60 2.28 4.79
C TYR A 69 18.55 3.40 5.85
N LEU A 70 17.34 3.80 6.27
CA LEU A 70 17.11 4.87 7.23
C LEU A 70 17.53 4.46 8.65
N ARG A 71 17.28 3.22 9.06
CA ARG A 71 17.69 2.70 10.38
C ARG A 71 19.20 2.73 10.56
N GLU A 72 19.97 2.52 9.50
CA GLU A 72 21.44 2.58 9.53
C GLU A 72 22.01 4.01 9.56
N ARG A 73 21.24 5.01 9.14
CA ARG A 73 21.74 6.37 8.83
C ARG A 73 21.10 7.48 9.64
N THR A 74 20.00 7.19 10.33
CA THR A 74 19.18 8.19 11.01
C THR A 74 18.68 7.67 12.34
N SER A 75 18.14 8.59 13.15
CA SER A 75 17.38 8.28 14.35
C SER A 75 15.87 8.46 14.15
N ILE A 76 15.39 8.38 12.89
CA ILE A 76 13.96 8.49 12.61
C ILE A 76 13.26 7.31 13.27
N PRO A 77 12.18 7.53 14.05
CA PRO A 77 11.38 6.45 14.60
C PRO A 77 10.78 5.60 13.48
N LEU A 78 11.08 4.31 13.49
CA LEU A 78 10.62 3.32 12.50
C LEU A 78 10.15 2.07 13.25
N PRO A 79 9.29 1.24 12.65
CA PRO A 79 9.08 -0.12 13.14
C PRO A 79 10.43 -0.83 13.37
N ALA A 80 10.55 -1.63 14.44
CA ALA A 80 11.79 -2.29 14.83
C ALA A 80 12.32 -3.22 13.73
N PHE A 81 11.42 -3.81 12.94
CA PHE A 81 11.74 -4.61 11.77
C PHE A 81 10.64 -4.49 10.71
N ALA A 82 11.02 -4.79 9.47
CA ALA A 82 10.11 -5.02 8.35
C ALA A 82 10.72 -6.06 7.40
N GLN A 83 9.90 -6.93 6.85
CA GLN A 83 10.26 -8.00 5.91
C GLN A 83 9.15 -8.21 4.90
N THR A 84 9.50 -8.80 3.76
CA THR A 84 8.50 -9.23 2.78
C THR A 84 8.70 -10.67 2.36
N PHE A 85 7.61 -11.30 1.94
CA PHE A 85 7.64 -12.61 1.31
C PHE A 85 6.44 -12.78 0.39
N GLU A 86 6.53 -13.77 -0.50
CA GLU A 86 5.47 -14.12 -1.43
C GLU A 86 4.84 -15.45 -1.01
N ASP A 87 3.52 -15.53 -1.12
CA ASP A 87 2.77 -16.77 -0.92
C ASP A 87 1.53 -16.78 -1.81
N ASP A 88 1.39 -17.84 -2.62
CA ASP A 88 0.28 -18.11 -3.53
C ASP A 88 -0.29 -16.88 -4.28
N GLY A 89 0.55 -16.22 -5.09
CA GLY A 89 0.16 -15.06 -5.89
C GLY A 89 -0.12 -13.79 -5.10
N ALA A 90 0.19 -13.75 -3.80
CA ALA A 90 0.12 -12.56 -2.96
C ALA A 90 1.50 -12.16 -2.41
N MET A 91 1.68 -10.85 -2.24
CA MET A 91 2.82 -10.28 -1.54
C MET A 91 2.41 -9.91 -0.11
N TYR A 92 3.29 -10.23 0.84
CA TYR A 92 3.15 -9.89 2.24
C TYR A 92 4.27 -8.91 2.64
N LEU A 93 3.89 -7.89 3.39
CA LEU A 93 4.78 -7.06 4.20
C LEU A 93 4.44 -7.36 5.66
N VAL A 94 5.46 -7.76 6.42
CA VAL A 94 5.37 -8.02 7.87
C VAL A 94 6.30 -7.07 8.57
N ALA A 95 5.78 -6.31 9.53
CA ALA A 95 6.53 -5.36 10.33
C ALA A 95 6.13 -5.47 11.81
N GLU A 96 6.86 -4.77 12.67
CA GLU A 96 6.39 -4.53 14.04
C GLU A 96 5.07 -3.75 13.99
N PHE A 97 4.09 -4.19 14.77
CA PHE A 97 2.92 -3.39 15.11
C PHE A 97 3.31 -2.34 16.14
N VAL A 98 3.45 -1.10 15.71
CA VAL A 98 3.82 0.02 16.59
C VAL A 98 2.56 0.54 17.28
N GLU A 99 2.56 0.52 18.61
CA GLU A 99 1.46 1.07 19.41
C GLU A 99 1.41 2.60 19.30
N GLY A 100 0.21 3.14 19.08
CA GLY A 100 -0.02 4.57 18.95
C GLY A 100 -1.32 4.87 18.20
N VAL A 101 -1.58 6.16 18.00
CA VAL A 101 -2.65 6.67 17.14
C VAL A 101 -2.04 7.46 15.99
N GLY A 102 -2.72 7.55 14.85
CA GLY A 102 -2.27 8.42 13.77
C GLY A 102 -2.32 9.89 14.21
N MET A 103 -1.37 10.72 13.76
CA MET A 103 -1.37 12.15 14.05
C MET A 103 -2.69 12.82 13.59
N ASN A 104 -3.34 12.30 12.54
CA ASN A 104 -4.66 12.76 12.07
C ASN A 104 -5.79 12.60 13.10
N GLU A 105 -5.65 11.69 14.07
CA GLU A 105 -6.65 11.42 15.11
C GLU A 105 -6.50 12.37 16.31
N LEU A 106 -5.41 13.13 16.37
CA LEU A 106 -5.14 14.05 17.47
C LEU A 106 -5.89 15.39 17.33
N PRO A 107 -6.25 16.02 18.46
CA PRO A 107 -6.72 17.40 18.48
C PRO A 107 -5.73 18.35 17.78
N GLU A 108 -6.23 19.44 17.20
CA GLU A 108 -5.37 20.39 16.45
C GLU A 108 -4.19 20.94 17.27
N GLY A 109 -4.40 21.23 18.55
CA GLY A 109 -3.33 21.70 19.44
C GLY A 109 -2.18 20.69 19.55
N ASP A 110 -2.53 19.41 19.70
CA ASP A 110 -1.57 18.32 19.87
C ASP A 110 -0.86 17.99 18.56
N ARG A 111 -1.58 18.06 17.43
CA ARG A 111 -0.98 17.94 16.09
C ARG A 111 0.14 18.94 15.86
N ARG A 112 -0.03 20.19 16.31
CA ARG A 112 1.01 21.22 16.20
C ARG A 112 2.24 20.92 17.06
N VAL A 113 2.09 20.19 18.17
CA VAL A 113 3.23 19.74 18.99
C VAL A 113 4.00 18.66 18.23
N VAL A 114 3.30 17.65 17.72
CA VAL A 114 3.89 16.54 16.94
C VAL A 114 4.57 17.06 15.67
N GLN A 115 3.94 18.01 14.95
CA GLN A 115 4.51 18.61 13.74
C GLN A 115 5.88 19.27 13.96
N LYS A 116 6.16 19.80 15.16
CA LYS A 116 7.48 20.36 15.48
C LYS A 116 8.56 19.29 15.56
N GLU A 117 8.23 18.12 16.11
CA GLU A 117 9.13 16.96 16.13
C GLU A 117 9.30 16.38 14.73
N LEU A 118 8.19 16.22 13.99
CA LEU A 118 8.19 15.73 12.61
C LEU A 118 9.07 16.59 11.70
N GLN A 119 9.06 17.92 11.88
CA GLN A 119 9.89 18.84 11.11
C GLN A 119 11.39 18.52 11.24
N GLN A 120 11.86 18.09 12.41
CA GLN A 120 13.26 17.69 12.62
C GLN A 120 13.60 16.41 11.85
N HIS A 121 12.66 15.47 11.77
CA HIS A 121 12.83 14.26 10.96
C HIS A 121 12.80 14.58 9.46
N ILE A 122 11.95 15.52 9.02
CA ILE A 122 11.93 15.98 7.62
C ILE A 122 13.26 16.66 7.25
N GLU A 123 13.81 17.49 8.12
CA GLU A 123 15.15 18.08 7.92
C GLU A 123 16.23 17.01 7.83
N THR A 124 16.13 15.97 8.66
CA THR A 124 17.03 14.80 8.60
C THR A 124 16.91 14.09 7.25
N LEU A 125 15.69 13.82 6.75
CA LEU A 125 15.47 13.23 5.43
C LEU A 125 16.05 14.08 4.32
N LYS A 126 15.78 15.39 4.33
CA LYS A 126 16.31 16.33 3.34
C LYS A 126 17.83 16.43 3.36
N SER A 127 18.46 16.19 4.51
CA SER A 127 19.93 16.20 4.63
C SER A 127 20.60 15.00 3.96
N LEU A 128 19.86 13.90 3.76
CA LEU A 128 20.34 12.75 2.99
C LEU A 128 20.32 13.13 1.51
N ARG A 129 21.48 13.04 0.86
CA ARG A 129 21.67 13.42 -0.55
C ARG A 129 22.15 12.25 -1.40
N SER A 130 21.75 12.25 -2.67
CA SER A 130 22.22 11.31 -3.68
C SER A 130 22.42 12.03 -5.01
N ASP A 131 23.39 11.57 -5.80
CA ASP A 131 23.63 12.04 -7.16
C ASP A 131 22.70 11.36 -8.19
N THR A 132 21.96 10.33 -7.76
CA THR A 132 21.06 9.52 -8.58
C THR A 132 19.72 9.31 -7.88
N PRO A 133 18.62 9.18 -8.62
CA PRO A 133 17.30 8.94 -8.03
C PRO A 133 17.17 7.49 -7.56
N GLY A 134 16.27 7.28 -6.60
CA GLY A 134 15.98 5.97 -6.03
C GLY A 134 17.04 5.43 -5.09
N LEU A 135 16.79 4.23 -4.57
CA LEU A 135 17.64 3.56 -3.60
C LEU A 135 18.63 2.60 -4.28
N ARG A 136 19.57 3.15 -5.04
CA ARG A 136 20.52 2.34 -5.83
C ARG A 136 21.37 1.43 -4.95
N GLY A 137 21.52 0.17 -5.38
CA GLY A 137 22.41 -0.81 -4.76
C GLY A 137 21.83 -1.53 -3.54
N ILE A 138 20.57 -1.27 -3.18
CA ILE A 138 19.85 -2.02 -2.12
C ILE A 138 18.85 -2.99 -2.74
N LEU A 139 18.08 -2.54 -3.72
CA LEU A 139 17.23 -3.40 -4.54
C LEU A 139 17.91 -3.69 -5.88
N ASP A 140 17.87 -4.95 -6.30
CA ASP A 140 18.53 -5.42 -7.53
C ASP A 140 17.98 -4.75 -8.79
N ASP A 141 16.67 -4.48 -8.83
CA ASP A 141 15.99 -3.93 -10.00
C ASP A 141 16.07 -2.40 -10.13
N GLN A 142 16.45 -1.71 -9.04
CA GLN A 142 16.59 -0.26 -8.93
C GLN A 142 15.36 0.52 -9.41
N LEU A 143 14.17 -0.08 -9.28
CA LEU A 143 12.93 0.54 -9.73
C LEU A 143 12.40 1.53 -8.72
N LEU A 144 12.06 2.73 -9.19
CA LEU A 144 11.32 3.71 -8.41
C LEU A 144 9.85 3.36 -8.38
N VAL A 145 9.23 3.64 -7.23
CA VAL A 145 7.78 3.65 -7.09
C VAL A 145 7.33 5.10 -7.00
N ALA A 146 6.59 5.55 -8.01
CA ALA A 146 6.05 6.91 -8.04
C ALA A 146 5.08 7.15 -6.87
N PRO A 147 5.07 8.34 -6.24
CA PRO A 147 4.08 8.72 -5.24
C PRO A 147 2.62 8.42 -5.64
N PRO A 148 1.74 8.09 -4.68
CA PRO A 148 0.39 7.61 -4.97
C PRO A 148 -0.46 8.64 -5.71
N ARG A 149 -0.23 9.94 -5.51
CA ARG A 149 -0.93 11.01 -6.24
C ARG A 149 -0.67 11.03 -7.74
N LEU A 150 0.41 10.41 -8.20
CA LEU A 150 0.81 10.46 -9.60
C LEU A 150 0.08 9.46 -10.48
N PHE A 151 -0.46 8.37 -9.93
CA PHE A 151 -1.14 7.34 -10.72
C PHE A 151 -2.56 7.10 -10.25
N ASN A 152 -3.39 6.63 -11.18
CA ASN A 152 -4.73 6.14 -10.92
C ASN A 152 -4.99 4.97 -11.89
N PHE A 153 -6.17 4.34 -11.82
CA PHE A 153 -6.52 3.20 -12.69
C PHE A 153 -6.40 3.48 -14.20
N ARG A 154 -6.27 4.75 -14.63
CA ARG A 154 -6.14 5.17 -16.04
C ARG A 154 -4.73 5.60 -16.42
N TRP A 155 -3.78 5.67 -15.50
CA TRP A 155 -2.42 6.13 -15.78
C TRP A 155 -1.38 5.32 -15.01
N ASN A 156 -0.59 4.50 -15.73
CA ASN A 156 0.56 3.75 -15.20
C ASN A 156 0.30 3.02 -13.86
N TYR A 157 -0.91 2.47 -13.71
CA TYR A 157 -1.36 1.85 -12.46
C TYR A 157 -0.53 0.63 -12.05
N HIS A 158 0.01 -0.12 -13.02
CA HIS A 158 0.79 -1.34 -12.85
C HIS A 158 2.29 -1.12 -13.04
N THR A 159 2.74 0.13 -13.12
CA THR A 159 4.07 0.47 -13.63
C THR A 159 4.99 0.90 -12.49
N CYS A 160 6.25 0.46 -12.56
CA CYS A 160 7.37 1.04 -11.82
C CYS A 160 8.31 1.77 -12.78
N TRP A 161 9.23 2.57 -12.27
CA TRP A 161 10.03 3.47 -13.11
C TRP A 161 11.50 3.17 -13.00
N ARG A 162 12.14 2.84 -14.12
CA ARG A 162 13.60 2.65 -14.17
C ARG A 162 14.26 3.97 -14.51
N PRO A 163 15.10 4.55 -13.64
CA PRO A 163 15.86 5.74 -14.01
C PRO A 163 16.78 5.45 -15.18
N ARG A 164 16.84 6.34 -16.17
CA ARG A 164 17.84 6.26 -17.24
C ARG A 164 19.24 6.38 -16.64
N SER A 165 20.23 5.76 -17.28
CA SER A 165 21.59 5.67 -16.75
C SER A 165 22.32 7.01 -16.64
N ASP A 166 21.91 7.99 -17.42
CA ASP A 166 22.49 9.34 -17.52
C ASP A 166 21.84 10.35 -16.58
N VAL A 167 20.77 9.98 -15.86
CA VAL A 167 20.12 10.88 -14.90
C VAL A 167 21.04 11.11 -13.71
N LYS A 168 21.41 12.38 -13.53
CA LYS A 168 22.21 12.89 -12.43
C LYS A 168 21.58 14.18 -11.89
N GLY A 169 21.70 14.42 -10.60
CA GLY A 169 21.12 15.60 -9.95
C GLY A 169 21.46 15.70 -8.47
N ASP A 170 20.92 16.71 -7.79
CA ASP A 170 20.93 16.80 -6.32
C ASP A 170 19.57 16.28 -5.82
N PHE A 171 19.53 14.99 -5.51
CA PHE A 171 18.31 14.33 -5.01
C PHE A 171 18.32 14.31 -3.48
N VAL A 172 17.15 14.51 -2.90
CA VAL A 172 16.94 14.44 -1.45
C VAL A 172 16.11 13.21 -1.12
N PHE A 173 16.18 12.74 0.13
CA PHE A 173 15.33 11.64 0.55
C PHE A 173 13.90 12.14 0.80
N CYS A 174 12.96 11.55 0.07
CA CYS A 174 11.54 11.84 0.14
C CYS A 174 10.82 10.58 0.64
N HIS A 175 9.74 10.77 1.41
CA HIS A 175 8.83 9.70 1.78
C HIS A 175 7.83 9.41 0.65
N GLY A 176 7.45 10.45 -0.10
CA GLY A 176 6.53 10.34 -1.24
C GLY A 176 5.04 10.20 -0.87
N ASP A 177 4.71 10.00 0.41
CA ASP A 177 3.33 9.87 0.90
C ASP A 177 3.20 10.29 2.38
N LEU A 178 3.92 11.33 2.80
CA LEU A 178 3.95 11.74 4.21
C LEU A 178 2.70 12.56 4.61
N GLY A 179 1.57 11.86 4.80
CA GLY A 179 0.36 12.41 5.41
C GLY A 179 0.33 12.27 6.93
N GLN A 180 -0.62 12.94 7.60
CA GLN A 180 -0.78 12.84 9.06
C GLN A 180 -1.09 11.42 9.55
N HIS A 181 -1.66 10.57 8.69
CA HIS A 181 -2.02 9.18 8.98
C HIS A 181 -0.82 8.23 8.99
N ASN A 182 0.31 8.63 8.40
CA ASN A 182 1.55 7.85 8.37
C ASN A 182 2.51 8.19 9.52
N VAL A 183 2.05 9.00 10.50
CA VAL A 183 2.81 9.39 11.68
C VAL A 183 2.17 8.79 12.93
N LEU A 184 2.83 7.73 13.42
CA LEU A 184 2.66 7.01 14.68
C LEU A 184 2.85 7.90 15.91
N VAL A 185 1.85 8.15 16.76
CA VAL A 185 2.04 9.00 17.96
C VAL A 185 1.57 8.30 19.24
N ASP A 186 2.36 8.39 20.31
CA ASP A 186 1.88 8.10 21.67
C ASP A 186 0.94 9.23 22.14
N PRO A 187 -0.37 8.99 22.32
CA PRO A 187 -1.34 10.04 22.64
C PRO A 187 -1.13 10.66 24.02
N LYS A 188 -0.34 10.04 24.91
CA LYS A 188 -0.07 10.58 26.26
C LYS A 188 1.12 11.54 26.26
N THR A 189 2.16 11.21 25.50
CA THR A 189 3.42 11.96 25.49
C THR A 189 3.56 12.89 24.28
N LEU A 190 2.72 12.67 23.26
CA LEU A 190 2.78 13.33 21.94
C LEU A 190 4.12 13.12 21.23
N LYS A 191 4.82 12.02 21.55
CA LYS A 191 6.06 11.60 20.89
C LYS A 191 5.78 10.74 19.69
N ILE A 192 6.55 10.94 18.62
CA ILE A 192 6.45 10.10 17.42
C ILE A 192 7.00 8.73 17.77
N ALA A 193 6.11 7.73 17.72
CA ALA A 193 6.44 6.33 17.93
C ALA A 193 7.07 5.71 16.66
N ALA A 194 6.54 6.04 15.48
CA ALA A 194 7.08 5.63 14.19
C ALA A 194 6.57 6.49 13.03
N ILE A 195 7.34 6.59 11.96
CA ILE A 195 6.88 6.99 10.63
C ILE A 195 6.79 5.71 9.77
N ILE A 196 5.66 5.49 9.11
CA ILE A 196 5.32 4.23 8.42
C ILE A 196 4.88 4.44 6.97
N ASP A 197 4.69 3.35 6.22
CA ASP A 197 4.23 3.33 4.81
C ASP A 197 5.24 3.98 3.84
N TRP A 198 6.48 3.50 3.88
CA TRP A 198 7.61 3.98 3.07
C TRP A 198 7.62 3.44 1.64
N GLU A 199 6.52 2.83 1.19
CA GLU A 199 6.36 2.19 -0.12
C GLU A 199 6.79 3.04 -1.32
N PHE A 200 6.67 4.37 -1.19
CA PHE A 200 6.93 5.36 -2.23
C PHE A 200 8.20 6.18 -2.01
N GLY A 201 8.92 5.90 -0.93
CA GLY A 201 10.08 6.69 -0.56
C GLY A 201 11.28 6.44 -1.47
N GLY A 202 12.33 7.23 -1.25
CA GLY A 202 13.60 7.12 -1.95
C GLY A 202 14.20 8.49 -2.25
N PHE A 203 15.24 8.51 -3.08
CA PHE A 203 15.85 9.75 -3.55
C PHE A 203 15.08 10.33 -4.73
N TRP A 204 14.55 11.54 -4.54
CA TRP A 204 13.74 12.27 -5.51
C TRP A 204 14.16 13.74 -5.58
N PRO A 205 13.80 14.48 -6.65
CA PRO A 205 13.93 15.93 -6.63
C PRO A 205 13.17 16.49 -5.43
N GLU A 206 13.72 17.48 -4.73
CA GLU A 206 13.14 17.97 -3.46
C GLU A 206 11.65 18.32 -3.55
N TRP A 207 11.23 18.87 -4.68
CA TRP A 207 9.86 19.29 -4.93
C TRP A 207 8.87 18.12 -5.13
N PHE A 208 9.30 16.86 -5.11
CA PHE A 208 8.42 15.69 -5.01
C PHE A 208 7.85 15.49 -3.60
N GLU A 209 8.51 16.00 -2.55
CA GLU A 209 8.01 15.91 -1.17
C GLU A 209 7.10 17.10 -0.86
N TRP A 210 5.80 16.88 -1.05
CA TRP A 210 4.80 17.89 -0.74
C TRP A 210 4.40 17.82 0.75
N PRO A 211 4.20 18.96 1.45
CA PRO A 211 4.01 19.00 2.90
C PRO A 211 2.60 18.60 3.36
N PHE A 212 2.11 17.42 2.94
CA PHE A 212 0.77 16.93 3.28
C PHE A 212 0.55 16.75 4.79
N TRP A 213 1.60 16.51 5.57
CA TRP A 213 1.55 16.46 7.04
C TRP A 213 1.05 17.76 7.70
N THR A 214 1.07 18.89 6.99
CA THR A 214 0.64 20.20 7.52
C THR A 214 -0.87 20.33 7.64
N ARG A 215 -1.65 19.48 6.96
CA ARG A 215 -3.13 19.53 6.98
C ARG A 215 -3.78 18.15 7.08
N PRO A 216 -5.06 18.06 7.49
CA PRO A 216 -5.84 16.84 7.34
C PRO A 216 -6.04 16.44 5.87
N GLY A 217 -6.29 15.16 5.64
CA GLY A 217 -6.63 14.61 4.32
C GLY A 217 -5.57 13.67 3.76
N GLY A 218 -5.81 13.24 2.52
CA GLY A 218 -4.87 12.42 1.77
C GLY A 218 -3.76 13.24 1.11
N SER A 219 -2.79 12.52 0.56
CA SER A 219 -1.59 13.07 -0.07
C SER A 219 -1.83 13.50 -1.52
N TYR A 220 -2.87 14.29 -1.77
CA TYR A 220 -3.22 14.85 -3.09
C TYR A 220 -3.69 16.29 -2.93
N ALA A 221 -3.57 17.11 -3.97
CA ALA A 221 -3.96 18.52 -3.92
C ALA A 221 -5.48 18.68 -3.68
N HIS A 222 -5.85 19.59 -2.78
CA HIS A 222 -7.23 20.01 -2.59
C HIS A 222 -7.59 21.21 -3.50
N GLU A 223 -8.87 21.54 -3.60
CA GLU A 223 -9.32 22.70 -4.35
C GLU A 223 -8.62 23.98 -3.87
N GLY A 224 -7.99 24.70 -4.80
CA GLY A 224 -7.23 25.93 -4.52
C GLY A 224 -5.77 25.71 -4.11
N GLU A 225 -5.30 24.46 -3.95
CA GLU A 225 -3.88 24.14 -3.75
C GLU A 225 -3.16 23.98 -5.09
N GLU A 226 -1.83 24.15 -5.09
CA GLU A 226 -1.00 23.79 -6.25
C GLU A 226 -1.06 22.26 -6.44
N ASP A 227 -1.47 21.84 -7.63
CA ASP A 227 -1.39 20.44 -8.05
C ASP A 227 -0.09 20.21 -8.83
N ASP A 228 0.87 19.56 -8.19
CA ASP A 228 2.18 19.24 -8.76
C ASP A 228 2.21 17.94 -9.56
N THR A 229 1.05 17.29 -9.75
CA THR A 229 0.94 15.96 -10.37
C THR A 229 1.57 15.94 -11.76
N GLU A 230 1.22 16.88 -12.63
CA GLU A 230 1.72 16.87 -14.01
C GLU A 230 3.22 17.16 -14.08
N ARG A 231 3.73 18.10 -13.26
CA ARG A 231 5.17 18.37 -13.14
C ARG A 231 5.95 17.11 -12.76
N CYS A 232 5.44 16.35 -11.79
CA CYS A 232 6.06 15.10 -11.38
C CYS A 232 6.00 14.03 -12.48
N ARG A 233 4.88 13.91 -13.21
CA ARG A 233 4.73 12.98 -14.34
C ARG A 233 5.68 13.32 -15.48
N GLU A 234 5.79 14.59 -15.85
CA GLU A 234 6.73 15.06 -16.87
C GLU A 234 8.17 14.69 -16.52
N TRP A 235 8.56 14.86 -15.25
CA TRP A 235 9.88 14.45 -14.79
C TRP A 235 10.10 12.95 -14.89
N LEU A 236 9.12 12.12 -14.51
CA LEU A 236 9.18 10.67 -14.67
C LEU A 236 9.34 10.28 -16.15
N LEU A 237 8.54 10.85 -17.05
CA LEU A 237 8.61 10.55 -18.48
C LEU A 237 9.92 11.00 -19.13
N ALA A 238 10.48 12.12 -18.67
CA ALA A 238 11.76 12.63 -19.16
C ALA A 238 12.95 11.80 -18.66
N ASN A 239 12.94 11.39 -17.39
CA ASN A 239 14.12 10.82 -16.71
C ASN A 239 14.06 9.30 -16.54
N CYS A 240 12.90 8.67 -16.71
CA CYS A 240 12.72 7.25 -16.45
C CYS A 240 12.11 6.51 -17.65
N GLU A 241 12.29 5.21 -17.65
CA GLU A 241 11.56 4.27 -18.50
C GLU A 241 10.45 3.61 -17.67
N ALA A 242 9.24 3.62 -18.21
CA ALA A 242 8.10 2.91 -17.64
C ALA A 242 8.33 1.38 -17.74
N VAL A 243 8.23 0.69 -16.61
CA VAL A 243 8.39 -0.76 -16.51
C VAL A 243 7.09 -1.37 -16.02
N GLU A 244 6.32 -1.92 -16.95
CA GLU A 244 5.07 -2.60 -16.63
C GLU A 244 5.34 -3.86 -15.81
N GLN A 245 4.67 -3.96 -14.65
CA GLN A 245 4.80 -5.10 -13.75
C GLN A 245 3.73 -6.15 -14.05
N SER A 246 4.04 -7.41 -13.74
CA SER A 246 3.10 -8.52 -13.83
C SER A 246 2.66 -8.95 -12.44
N HIS A 247 1.42 -9.42 -12.32
CA HIS A 247 0.93 -10.03 -11.08
C HIS A 247 1.77 -11.27 -10.72
N LEU A 248 1.90 -11.54 -9.42
CA LEU A 248 2.66 -12.69 -8.95
C LEU A 248 1.96 -13.99 -9.34
N PRO A 249 2.69 -15.00 -9.83
CA PRO A 249 2.11 -16.29 -10.20
C PRO A 249 1.59 -17.01 -8.95
N THR A 250 0.42 -17.63 -9.07
CA THR A 250 -0.15 -18.50 -8.03
C THR A 250 0.69 -19.78 -7.89
N LEU A 251 0.48 -20.54 -6.81
CA LEU A 251 1.09 -21.86 -6.68
C LEU A 251 0.68 -22.77 -7.84
N LYS A 252 -0.57 -22.68 -8.30
CA LYS A 252 -1.07 -23.44 -9.45
C LYS A 252 -0.30 -23.12 -10.73
N ASP A 253 -0.03 -21.83 -10.99
CA ASP A 253 0.74 -21.41 -12.18
C ASP A 253 2.18 -21.92 -12.13
N LYS A 254 2.79 -21.89 -10.93
CA LYS A 254 4.14 -22.43 -10.69
C LYS A 254 4.20 -23.94 -10.91
N LEU A 255 3.19 -24.68 -10.46
CA LEU A 255 3.11 -26.14 -10.66
C LEU A 255 2.83 -26.53 -12.11
N GLY A 256 1.93 -25.82 -12.80
CA GLY A 256 1.62 -26.08 -14.21
C GLY A 256 2.75 -25.75 -15.18
N SER A 257 3.77 -25.00 -14.73
CA SER A 257 4.97 -24.68 -15.50
C SER A 257 6.17 -25.59 -15.16
N MET A 258 6.00 -26.54 -14.23
CA MET A 258 7.04 -27.51 -13.91
C MET A 258 7.13 -28.57 -15.03
N PRO A 259 8.35 -28.94 -15.48
CA PRO A 259 8.54 -29.93 -16.54
C PRO A 259 8.20 -31.38 -16.13
N TRP A 260 7.60 -31.60 -14.95
CA TRP A 260 7.24 -32.93 -14.47
C TRP A 260 5.93 -32.90 -13.68
N THR A 261 4.90 -33.52 -14.24
CA THR A 261 3.72 -33.97 -13.51
C THR A 261 3.94 -35.43 -13.11
N PRO A 262 3.78 -35.80 -11.82
CA PRO A 262 3.57 -37.19 -11.44
C PRO A 262 2.14 -37.58 -11.84
N GLU A 263 1.92 -37.78 -13.13
CA GLU A 263 0.79 -38.55 -13.65
C GLU A 263 1.40 -39.74 -14.36
N ASP A 264 1.46 -40.86 -13.64
CA ASP A 264 1.35 -42.26 -14.11
C ASP A 264 1.85 -43.20 -13.00
N SER A 265 1.13 -43.20 -11.88
CA SER A 265 1.00 -44.42 -11.07
C SER A 265 -0.48 -44.60 -10.80
N GLU A 266 -1.19 -44.99 -11.86
CA GLU A 266 -2.41 -45.78 -11.73
C GLU A 266 -2.03 -47.05 -10.97
N ASP A 267 -2.09 -46.98 -9.64
CA ASP A 267 -2.12 -48.18 -8.82
C ASP A 267 -3.57 -48.69 -8.91
N GLU A 268 -3.81 -49.58 -9.87
CA GLU A 268 -5.01 -50.41 -9.92
C GLU A 268 -5.04 -51.28 -8.65
N GLY A 269 -5.60 -50.73 -7.57
CA GLY A 269 -6.02 -51.52 -6.41
C GLY A 269 -7.19 -52.44 -6.80
N PRO A 270 -7.14 -53.74 -6.46
CA PRO A 270 -8.14 -54.68 -6.92
C PRO A 270 -9.51 -54.39 -6.31
N SER A 271 -10.54 -54.57 -7.13
CA SER A 271 -11.94 -54.47 -6.77
C SER A 271 -12.29 -55.36 -5.57
N GLU A 272 -12.69 -54.77 -4.43
CA GLU A 272 -13.39 -55.50 -3.38
C GLU A 272 -14.89 -55.21 -3.45
N LYS A 273 -15.64 -56.26 -3.81
CA LYS A 273 -17.08 -56.35 -3.62
C LYS A 273 -17.37 -56.57 -2.13
N GLY A 274 -18.10 -55.61 -1.55
CA GLY A 274 -19.20 -55.82 -0.61
C GLY A 274 -18.88 -56.42 0.76
N THR A 275 -19.13 -55.65 1.81
CA THR A 275 -20.04 -56.02 2.91
C THR A 275 -20.28 -54.81 3.82
N GLU A 276 -21.55 -54.43 4.02
CA GLU A 276 -21.96 -53.57 5.13
C GLU A 276 -21.74 -54.29 6.47
N PRO A 277 -21.46 -53.53 7.54
CA PRO A 277 -22.15 -53.79 8.78
C PRO A 277 -22.64 -52.51 9.49
N THR A 278 -23.96 -52.48 9.66
CA THR A 278 -24.72 -52.18 10.89
C THR A 278 -24.24 -51.08 11.84
N ASP A 279 -25.17 -50.13 12.04
CA ASP A 279 -25.26 -49.14 13.10
C ASP A 279 -24.89 -49.67 14.50
N GLN A 280 -24.03 -48.93 15.19
CA GLN A 280 -24.02 -48.88 16.65
C GLN A 280 -23.88 -47.42 17.11
N GLU A 281 -24.89 -46.97 17.84
CA GLU A 281 -24.96 -45.73 18.58
C GLU A 281 -23.77 -45.61 19.54
N GLY A 282 -23.10 -44.47 19.52
CA GLY A 282 -22.03 -44.10 20.44
C GLY A 282 -22.24 -42.67 20.93
N GLU A 283 -22.35 -42.55 22.25
CA GLU A 283 -22.80 -41.41 23.05
C GLU A 283 -21.99 -40.11 22.86
N GLU A 284 -22.68 -38.97 22.95
CA GLU A 284 -22.10 -37.62 23.07
C GLU A 284 -21.31 -37.43 24.37
N PRO A 285 -20.16 -36.72 24.35
CA PRO A 285 -19.64 -36.08 25.53
C PRO A 285 -20.01 -34.59 25.55
N THR A 286 -20.84 -34.24 26.54
CA THR A 286 -21.16 -32.91 27.04
C THR A 286 -19.93 -32.00 27.18
N ALA A 287 -19.91 -30.87 26.45
CA ALA A 287 -18.95 -29.79 26.66
C ALA A 287 -19.53 -28.71 27.59
N GLN A 288 -18.77 -28.40 28.63
CA GLN A 288 -19.09 -27.45 29.69
C GLN A 288 -19.10 -26.00 29.17
N GLN A 289 -20.09 -25.23 29.61
CA GLN A 289 -20.20 -23.78 29.42
C GLN A 289 -19.10 -23.05 30.21
N GLY A 290 -18.23 -22.35 29.49
CA GLY A 290 -17.30 -21.36 30.04
C GLY A 290 -17.70 -19.97 29.56
N ALA A 291 -17.76 -19.02 30.50
CA ALA A 291 -18.34 -17.68 30.37
C ALA A 291 -17.63 -16.75 29.35
N GLU A 292 -18.44 -15.88 28.72
CA GLU A 292 -18.03 -14.76 27.86
C GLU A 292 -17.27 -13.68 28.64
N PRO A 293 -16.20 -13.08 28.10
CA PRO A 293 -15.78 -11.75 28.48
C PRO A 293 -16.30 -10.72 27.47
N THR A 294 -16.97 -9.69 28.00
CA THR A 294 -17.49 -8.52 27.31
C THR A 294 -16.38 -7.77 26.55
N THR A 295 -16.47 -7.69 25.23
CA THR A 295 -15.64 -6.82 24.39
C THR A 295 -16.27 -5.43 24.27
N GLN A 296 -15.50 -4.40 24.62
CA GLN A 296 -15.83 -3.00 24.36
C GLN A 296 -15.59 -2.67 22.88
N GLU A 297 -16.56 -2.00 22.25
CA GLU A 297 -16.48 -1.42 20.91
C GLU A 297 -15.26 -0.49 20.80
N VAL A 298 -14.39 -0.78 19.84
CA VAL A 298 -13.34 0.13 19.37
C VAL A 298 -13.83 0.74 18.06
N ALA A 299 -13.82 2.07 17.99
CA ALA A 299 -14.36 2.85 16.88
C ALA A 299 -13.65 2.57 15.54
N GLU A 300 -14.46 2.51 14.48
CA GLU A 300 -14.05 2.28 13.09
C GLU A 300 -13.18 3.43 12.52
N PRO A 301 -12.15 3.15 11.72
CA PRO A 301 -11.47 4.20 10.96
C PRO A 301 -12.27 4.58 9.70
N SER A 302 -12.41 5.89 9.48
CA SER A 302 -13.16 6.50 8.39
C SER A 302 -12.64 6.10 7.00
N THR A 303 -13.52 5.51 6.19
CA THR A 303 -13.33 5.17 4.77
C THR A 303 -13.16 6.41 3.89
N GLN A 304 -12.14 6.43 3.03
CA GLN A 304 -12.02 7.37 1.92
C GLN A 304 -12.84 6.84 0.72
N GLU A 305 -13.91 7.55 0.36
CA GLU A 305 -14.63 7.35 -0.90
C GLU A 305 -13.81 7.91 -2.06
N ALA A 306 -13.56 7.10 -3.09
CA ALA A 306 -13.04 7.57 -4.35
C ALA A 306 -14.14 8.34 -5.10
N ALA A 307 -13.89 9.62 -5.40
CA ALA A 307 -14.82 10.45 -6.17
C ALA A 307 -14.96 9.94 -7.62
N GLU A 308 -16.21 9.76 -8.06
CA GLU A 308 -16.55 9.49 -9.48
C GLU A 308 -16.40 10.76 -10.33
N PRO A 309 -15.91 10.70 -11.58
CA PRO A 309 -15.85 11.86 -12.46
C PRO A 309 -17.22 12.12 -13.12
N SER A 310 -17.75 13.32 -12.92
CA SER A 310 -18.94 13.84 -13.61
C SER A 310 -18.65 14.10 -15.09
N THR A 311 -19.46 13.52 -15.97
CA THR A 311 -19.57 13.87 -17.39
C THR A 311 -20.11 15.29 -17.56
N GLN A 312 -19.41 16.16 -18.28
CA GLN A 312 -19.99 17.39 -18.83
C GLN A 312 -20.02 17.32 -20.36
N GLU A 313 -21.23 17.50 -20.88
CA GLU A 313 -21.53 17.60 -22.31
C GLU A 313 -20.94 18.88 -22.92
N ALA A 314 -20.53 18.75 -24.19
CA ALA A 314 -20.11 19.86 -25.03
C ALA A 314 -21.29 20.76 -25.38
N GLY A 315 -21.25 22.01 -24.93
CA GLY A 315 -22.15 23.09 -25.33
C GLY A 315 -21.41 24.15 -26.15
N SER A 316 -21.83 24.30 -27.40
CA SER A 316 -21.40 25.27 -28.42
C SER A 316 -21.50 26.75 -28.01
N GLY A 317 -20.50 27.57 -28.39
CA GLY A 317 -20.60 29.04 -28.34
C GLY A 317 -19.38 29.78 -28.91
N THR A 318 -19.59 30.41 -30.06
CA THR A 318 -18.77 31.22 -31.02
C THR A 318 -17.78 32.26 -30.41
N PRO A 319 -16.72 32.70 -31.14
CA PRO A 319 -15.57 33.41 -30.58
C PRO A 319 -15.73 34.95 -30.61
N CYS A 320 -15.03 35.66 -29.72
CA CYS A 320 -14.97 37.13 -29.77
C CYS A 320 -13.53 37.64 -29.61
N GLU A 321 -13.11 38.28 -30.69
CA GLU A 321 -12.05 39.27 -30.98
C GLU A 321 -10.88 39.56 -30.01
N LEU A 322 -9.72 39.52 -30.65
CA LEU A 322 -8.45 40.13 -30.30
C LEU A 322 -8.56 41.65 -30.17
N ALA A 323 -7.90 42.21 -29.15
CA ALA A 323 -7.52 43.62 -29.11
C ALA A 323 -5.99 43.71 -28.96
N GLU A 324 -5.32 44.22 -29.99
CA GLU A 324 -3.92 44.63 -29.96
C GLU A 324 -3.73 45.94 -29.17
N PRO A 325 -2.54 46.21 -28.62
CA PRO A 325 -2.25 47.43 -27.89
C PRO A 325 -1.86 48.59 -28.84
N ALA A 326 -2.12 49.80 -28.36
CA ALA A 326 -1.88 51.07 -29.04
C ALA A 326 -0.49 51.22 -29.70
N ARG A 327 -0.46 51.51 -31.00
CA ARG A 327 -0.28 52.88 -31.56
C ARG A 327 -0.44 52.92 -33.07
#